data_AF-A0A9W6KZY5-F1
#
_entry.id   AF-A0A9W6KZY5-F1
#
_cell.length_a   1.000
_cell.length_b   1.000
_cell.length_c   1.000
_cell.angle_alpha   90.00
_cell.angle_beta   90.00
_cell.angle_gamma   90.00
#
_symmetry.space_group_name_H-M   'P 1'
#
loop_
_entity.id
_entity.type
_entity.pdbx_description
1 polymer ?
#
loop_
_entity_poly.entity_id
_entity_poly.type
_entity_poly.pdbx_seq_one_letter_code
_entity_poly.pdbx_strand_id
1 'polypeptide(L)' 'MAHLLALLRAGRARVTSQVSVAAARGAINWQDLNRERGYDGRGAYGQSKIAVRSGLPAPRR' A
#
# COMPACT_ATOMS: atom_id res chain seq x y z
N MET A 1 -5.44 5.07 18.45
CA MET A 1 -4.04 4.59 18.33
C MET A 1 -3.36 5.30 17.15
N ALA A 2 -2.66 6.41 17.37
CA ALA A 2 -2.02 7.22 16.32
C ALA A 2 -0.65 7.81 16.73
N HIS A 3 0.00 7.22 17.74
CA HIS A 3 1.14 7.86 18.40
C HIS A 3 2.47 7.78 17.63
N LEU A 4 2.66 6.74 16.81
CA LEU A 4 3.92 6.51 16.11
C LEU A 4 4.25 7.60 15.09
N LEU A 5 3.26 8.04 14.28
CA LEU A 5 3.47 9.09 13.28
C LEU A 5 3.89 10.42 13.93
N ALA A 6 3.30 10.76 15.09
CA ALA A 6 3.65 11.96 15.83
C ALA A 6 5.12 11.91 16.31
N LEU A 7 5.58 10.76 16.84
CA LEU A 7 6.96 10.57 17.29
C LEU A 7 7.96 10.62 16.13
N LEU A 8 7.66 9.97 15.00
CA LEU A 8 8.50 10.00 13.79
C LEU A 8 8.65 11.42 13.24
N ARG A 9 7.59 12.23 13.28
CA ARG A 9 7.64 13.65 12.90
C ARG A 9 8.48 14.48 13.87
N ALA A 10 8.27 14.32 15.17
CA ALA A 10 9.02 15.03 16.21
C ALA A 10 10.53 14.77 16.11
N GLY A 11 10.93 13.52 15.87
CA GLY A 11 12.33 13.13 15.72
C GLY A 11 12.94 13.38 14.34
N ARG A 12 12.20 13.98 13.39
CA ARG A 12 12.61 14.11 11.96
C ARG A 12 13.12 12.77 11.38
N ALA A 13 12.47 11.68 11.77
CA ALA A 13 12.90 10.34 11.44
C ALA A 13 12.69 10.05 9.94
N ARG A 14 13.53 9.16 9.39
CA ARG A 14 13.33 8.62 8.04
C ARG A 14 12.51 7.34 8.13
N VAL A 15 11.45 7.28 7.34
CA VAL A 15 10.67 6.05 7.13
C VAL A 15 10.98 5.55 5.74
N THR A 16 11.42 4.29 5.63
CA THR A 16 11.67 3.65 4.34
C THR A 16 10.64 2.56 4.12
N SER A 17 10.01 2.55 2.96
CA SER A 17 9.04 1.54 2.56
C SER A 17 9.65 0.62 1.51
N GLN A 18 9.72 -0.68 1.81
CA GLN A 18 10.25 -1.67 0.87
C GLN A 18 9.20 -2.06 -0.18
N VAL A 19 9.45 -1.64 -1.43
CA VAL A 19 8.63 -1.98 -2.59
C VAL A 19 9.15 -3.24 -3.30
N SER A 20 8.59 -3.58 -4.46
CA SER A 20 8.98 -4.73 -5.28
C SER A 20 8.75 -4.42 -6.76
N VAL A 21 9.50 -5.08 -7.64
CA VAL A 21 9.29 -5.03 -9.10
C VAL A 21 7.87 -5.44 -9.51
N ALA A 22 7.18 -6.24 -8.67
CA ALA A 22 5.78 -6.59 -8.88
C ALA A 22 4.86 -5.35 -8.95
N ALA A 23 5.21 -4.24 -8.30
CA ALA A 23 4.45 -2.99 -8.39
C ALA A 23 4.50 -2.35 -9.78
N ALA A 24 5.52 -2.65 -10.60
CA ALA A 24 5.62 -2.15 -11.96
C ALA A 24 4.71 -2.92 -12.95
N ARG A 25 4.21 -4.10 -12.56
CA ARG A 25 3.45 -5.02 -13.42
C ARG A 25 2.02 -5.26 -12.93
N GLY A 26 1.64 -4.70 -11.79
CA GLY A 26 0.30 -4.83 -11.22
C GLY A 26 -0.60 -3.63 -11.52
N ALA A 27 -1.86 -3.74 -11.13
CA ALA A 27 -2.82 -2.64 -11.08
C ALA A 27 -3.58 -2.67 -9.75
N ILE A 28 -4.12 -1.53 -9.32
CA ILE A 28 -5.07 -1.51 -8.21
C ILE A 28 -6.47 -1.86 -8.74
N ASN A 29 -7.06 -2.93 -8.20
CA ASN A 29 -8.48 -3.21 -8.37
C ASN A 29 -9.29 -2.39 -7.36
N TRP A 30 -9.76 -1.23 -7.79
CA TRP A 30 -10.56 -0.34 -6.94
C TRP A 30 -11.93 -0.91 -6.56
N GLN A 31 -12.47 -1.87 -7.32
CA GLN A 31 -13.76 -2.50 -7.04
C GLN A 31 -13.68 -3.62 -6.00
N ASP A 32 -12.49 -4.19 -5.80
CA ASP A 32 -12.22 -5.24 -4.83
C ASP A 32 -10.80 -5.09 -4.25
N LEU A 33 -10.63 -4.07 -3.41
CA LEU A 33 -9.34 -3.76 -2.76
C LEU A 33 -8.83 -4.89 -1.85
N ASN A 34 -9.74 -5.67 -1.29
CA ASN A 34 -9.45 -6.74 -0.35
C ASN A 34 -9.31 -8.12 -1.02
N ARG A 35 -9.53 -8.22 -2.35
CA ARG A 35 -9.54 -9.50 -3.08
C ARG A 35 -10.52 -10.52 -2.48
N GLU A 36 -11.69 -10.04 -2.07
CA GLU A 36 -12.76 -10.85 -1.47
C GLU A 36 -13.44 -11.76 -2.51
N ARG A 37 -13.39 -11.41 -3.80
CA ARG A 37 -14.05 -12.15 -4.89
C ARG A 37 -13.03 -12.76 -5.84
N GLY A 38 -12.44 -13.88 -5.43
CA GLY A 38 -11.48 -14.62 -6.24
C GLY A 38 -10.05 -14.19 -5.95
N TYR A 39 -9.35 -15.01 -5.17
CA TYR A 39 -7.98 -14.74 -4.78
C TYR A 39 -7.01 -15.11 -5.90
N ASP A 40 -6.41 -14.10 -6.52
CA ASP A 40 -5.22 -14.23 -7.36
C ASP A 40 -4.03 -13.67 -6.58
N GLY A 41 -3.17 -14.57 -6.09
CA GLY A 41 -2.04 -14.21 -5.22
C GLY A 41 -1.02 -13.30 -5.90
N ARG A 42 -0.78 -13.44 -7.21
CA ARG A 42 0.22 -12.63 -7.92
C ARG A 42 -0.30 -11.21 -8.11
N GLY A 43 -1.57 -11.08 -8.48
CA GLY A 43 -2.24 -9.79 -8.56
C GLY A 43 -2.47 -9.12 -7.21
N ALA A 44 -2.80 -9.89 -6.16
CA ALA A 44 -2.93 -9.38 -4.79
C ALA A 44 -1.59 -8.83 -4.27
N TYR A 45 -0.50 -9.59 -4.45
CA TYR A 45 0.84 -9.14 -4.07
C TYR A 45 1.29 -7.89 -4.84
N GLY A 46 1.05 -7.85 -6.16
CA GLY A 46 1.34 -6.67 -6.99
C GLY A 46 0.58 -5.42 -6.52
N GLN A 47 -0.72 -5.55 -6.26
CA GLN A 47 -1.57 -4.48 -5.72
C GLN A 47 -1.06 -3.96 -4.36
N SER A 48 -0.70 -4.86 -3.43
CA SER A 48 -0.13 -4.49 -2.14
C SER A 48 1.16 -3.66 -2.28
N LYS A 49 2.01 -3.98 -3.26
CA LYS A 49 3.25 -3.25 -3.51
C LYS A 49 3.02 -1.91 -4.21
N ILE A 50 1.94 -1.76 -4.99
CA ILE A 50 1.53 -0.45 -5.53
C ILE A 50 1.00 0.45 -4.42
N ALA A 51 0.18 -0.09 -3.50
CA ALA A 51 -0.35 0.67 -2.37
C ALA A 51 0.76 1.26 -1.48
N VAL A 52 1.78 0.44 -1.17
CA VAL A 52 2.95 0.90 -0.41
C VAL A 52 3.75 1.95 -1.18
N ARG A 53 3.89 1.81 -2.51
CA ARG A 53 4.65 2.74 -3.35
C ARG A 53 3.95 4.09 -3.53
N SER A 54 2.64 4.08 -3.72
CA SER A 54 1.91 5.29 -4.10
C SER A 54 1.80 6.28 -2.95
N GLY A 55 1.78 5.81 -1.70
CA GLY A 55 1.51 6.66 -0.54
C GLY A 55 0.15 7.37 -0.61
N LEU A 56 -0.68 7.03 -1.59
CA LEU A 56 -1.98 7.65 -1.82
C LEU A 56 -2.98 7.05 -0.84
N PRO A 57 -3.81 7.88 -0.19
CA PRO A 57 -4.94 7.37 0.56
C PRO A 57 -5.88 6.63 -0.41
N ALA A 58 -6.52 5.55 0.08
CA ALA A 58 -7.58 4.90 -0.68
C ALA A 58 -8.62 5.95 -1.12
N PRO A 59 -9.16 5.86 -2.34
CA PRO A 59 -10.16 6.79 -2.82
C PRO A 59 -11.32 6.81 -1.83
N ARG A 60 -11.73 8.01 -1.45
CA ARG A 60 -12.94 8.20 -0.66
C ARG A 60 -14.11 7.77 -1.53
N ARG A 61 -14.84 6.76 -1.07
CA ARG A 61 -16.16 6.42 -1.62
C ARG A 61 -17.10 7.62 -1.52
#